data_AF-K6ZRT3-F1
#
_entry.id   AF-K6ZRT3-F1
#
_cell.length_a   1.000
_cell.length_b   1.000
_cell.length_c   1.000
_cell.angle_alpha   90.00
_cell.angle_beta   90.00
_cell.angle_gamma   90.00
#
_symmetry.space_group_name_H-M   'P 1'
#
loop_
_entity.id
_entity.type
_entity.pdbx_description
1 polymer ?
#
loop_
_entity_poly.entity_id
_entity_poly.type
_entity_poly.pdbx_seq_one_letter_code
_entity_poly.pdbx_strand_id
1 'polypeptide(L)'
;MKNIPALLIATLTLTLSTHASAVSSLDKLKGLVDSTSSTESVAVASSTSESFDVSSLVSMVSDNLGVSETQSQGGLASIFDYAKSNLSGTDYTQLAGSLPGLDSLLAYAPDIATDSSSKSSGMSGLLSKASEYSSSLSAINELKQQFEALGLDTDMISSFVSQISTYISDDEDTQALLQSGLGKLTAIL
;
A
#
# COMPACT_ATOMS: atom_id res chain seq x y z
N MET A 1 47.07 -48.64 4.72
CA MET A 1 46.48 -48.00 3.52
C MET A 1 46.09 -46.60 3.96
N LYS A 2 46.90 -45.53 3.81
CA LYS A 2 47.28 -44.81 2.57
C LYS A 2 45.99 -44.46 1.79
N ASN A 3 45.47 -43.22 1.68
CA ASN A 3 46.11 -41.92 1.38
C ASN A 3 45.20 -40.70 1.72
N ILE A 4 45.79 -39.60 2.19
CA ILE A 4 45.43 -38.17 1.99
C ILE A 4 46.70 -37.58 1.33
N PRO A 5 46.74 -36.64 0.34
CA PRO A 5 45.91 -35.41 0.17
C PRO A 5 45.56 -35.00 -1.29
N ALA A 6 44.63 -34.06 -1.49
CA ALA A 6 44.65 -33.15 -2.64
C ALA A 6 43.89 -31.85 -2.34
N LEU A 7 44.69 -30.83 -2.09
CA LEU A 7 44.42 -29.40 -2.08
C LEU A 7 43.90 -28.95 -3.46
N LEU A 8 42.79 -28.20 -3.49
CA LEU A 8 42.47 -27.33 -4.63
C LEU A 8 41.88 -26.02 -4.11
N ILE A 9 42.79 -25.09 -3.83
CA ILE A 9 42.52 -23.67 -3.64
C ILE A 9 42.30 -23.08 -5.03
N ALA A 10 41.07 -22.69 -5.35
CA ALA A 10 40.77 -21.90 -6.54
C ALA A 10 40.71 -20.41 -6.16
N THR A 11 41.43 -19.63 -6.96
CA THR A 11 41.91 -18.27 -6.74
C THR A 11 40.86 -17.18 -6.97
N LEU A 12 40.84 -16.22 -6.03
CA LEU A 12 40.69 -14.77 -6.19
C LEU A 12 40.53 -14.22 -7.63
N THR A 13 39.44 -13.48 -7.88
CA THR A 13 39.51 -12.16 -8.54
C THR A 13 38.46 -11.21 -7.97
N LEU A 14 38.93 -10.24 -7.19
CA LEU A 14 38.24 -9.01 -6.82
C LEU A 14 38.29 -8.06 -8.02
N THR A 15 37.15 -7.75 -8.64
CA THR A 15 37.06 -6.67 -9.63
C THR A 15 36.36 -5.46 -9.02
N LEU A 16 37.18 -4.49 -8.60
CA LEU A 16 36.77 -3.12 -8.37
C LEU A 16 36.66 -2.44 -9.74
N SER A 17 35.53 -1.78 -10.03
CA SER A 17 35.42 -0.89 -11.19
C SER A 17 34.68 0.37 -10.79
N THR A 18 35.46 1.43 -10.61
CA THR A 18 35.02 2.81 -10.63
C THR A 18 35.06 3.31 -12.09
N HIS A 19 33.94 3.83 -12.58
CA HIS A 19 33.91 4.70 -13.77
C HIS A 19 32.63 5.54 -13.71
N ALA A 20 32.84 6.82 -13.42
CA ALA A 20 31.88 7.89 -13.60
C ALA A 20 31.99 8.46 -15.02
N SER A 21 30.87 8.79 -15.66
CA SER A 21 30.77 9.89 -16.63
C SER A 21 29.31 10.28 -16.84
N ALA A 22 29.07 11.59 -16.75
CA ALA A 22 27.80 12.26 -16.96
C ALA A 22 27.47 12.45 -18.45
N VAL A 23 26.25 12.93 -18.73
CA VAL A 23 25.66 13.43 -19.98
C VAL A 23 25.06 12.41 -20.96
N SER A 24 23.88 11.86 -20.63
CA SER A 24 22.99 11.16 -21.57
C SER A 24 21.53 11.64 -21.49
N SER A 25 21.33 12.92 -21.20
CA SER A 25 20.00 13.56 -21.14
C SER A 25 19.46 14.02 -22.51
N LEU A 26 20.03 13.57 -23.64
CA LEU A 26 19.59 14.00 -24.98
C LEU A 26 19.38 12.87 -26.02
N ASP A 27 19.77 11.64 -25.73
CA ASP A 27 19.56 10.49 -26.65
C ASP A 27 18.24 9.74 -26.39
N LYS A 28 17.57 10.02 -25.25
CA LYS A 28 16.26 9.48 -24.83
C LYS A 28 15.05 10.00 -25.62
N LEU A 29 15.22 10.80 -26.68
CA LEU A 29 14.11 11.28 -27.51
C LEU A 29 13.97 10.56 -28.87
N LYS A 30 14.83 9.58 -29.19
CA LYS A 30 14.85 8.93 -30.51
C LYS A 30 14.63 7.41 -30.51
N GLY A 31 14.42 6.80 -29.34
CA GLY A 31 14.29 5.33 -29.18
C GLY A 31 12.90 4.82 -28.75
N LEU A 32 11.89 5.69 -28.61
CA LEU A 32 10.52 5.33 -28.22
C LEU A 32 9.73 4.57 -29.31
N VAL A 33 10.39 4.06 -30.34
CA VAL A 33 9.74 3.46 -31.52
C VAL A 33 10.36 2.12 -31.93
N ASP A 34 10.81 1.28 -31.00
CA ASP A 34 11.04 -0.14 -31.36
C ASP A 34 11.01 -1.08 -30.14
N SER A 35 9.81 -1.54 -29.84
CA SER A 35 9.41 -2.85 -29.33
C SER A 35 10.46 -3.81 -28.71
N THR A 36 10.21 -4.13 -27.43
CA THR A 36 10.12 -5.49 -26.85
C THR A 36 11.37 -6.40 -26.71
N SER A 37 11.67 -6.67 -25.43
CA SER A 37 12.13 -7.94 -24.82
C SER A 37 13.54 -8.49 -25.12
N SER A 38 14.47 -8.24 -24.19
CA SER A 38 15.00 -9.27 -23.27
C SER A 38 16.29 -8.80 -22.59
N THR A 39 16.45 -9.27 -21.35
CA THR A 39 17.74 -9.52 -20.65
C THR A 39 18.21 -8.46 -19.64
N GLU A 40 18.08 -8.88 -18.38
CA GLU A 40 18.95 -8.66 -17.20
C GLU A 40 19.04 -7.29 -16.50
N SER A 41 18.54 -7.33 -15.26
CA SER A 41 19.27 -7.10 -14.00
C SER A 41 19.85 -5.71 -13.74
N VAL A 42 19.29 -5.00 -12.74
CA VAL A 42 20.00 -4.65 -11.49
C VAL A 42 19.08 -3.86 -10.55
N ALA A 43 18.92 -4.33 -9.32
CA ALA A 43 18.69 -3.48 -8.15
C ALA A 43 19.47 -4.10 -6.98
N VAL A 44 20.78 -3.87 -6.91
CA VAL A 44 21.39 -2.95 -5.94
C VAL A 44 20.56 -2.78 -4.65
N ALA A 45 21.08 -3.36 -3.58
CA ALA A 45 20.73 -3.03 -2.20
C ALA A 45 20.86 -1.51 -2.02
N SER A 46 19.71 -0.84 -2.05
CA SER A 46 19.60 0.54 -1.63
C SER A 46 19.57 0.52 -0.10
N SER A 47 20.41 1.36 0.49
CA SER A 47 20.38 1.76 1.89
C SER A 47 18.98 1.69 2.50
N THR A 48 18.84 0.88 3.56
CA THR A 48 17.78 0.95 4.56
C THR A 48 17.72 2.38 5.10
N SER A 49 16.97 3.21 4.39
CA SER A 49 16.09 4.18 5.01
C SER A 49 14.84 3.38 5.34
N GLU A 50 14.39 3.42 6.58
CA GLU A 50 13.13 2.85 7.06
C GLU A 50 11.95 3.56 6.35
N SER A 51 11.80 3.37 5.05
CA SER A 51 10.69 3.90 4.27
C SER A 51 9.68 2.80 4.03
N PHE A 52 8.47 2.98 4.55
CA PHE A 52 7.36 2.05 4.38
C PHE A 52 6.95 1.98 2.92
N ASP A 53 7.28 0.88 2.23
CA ASP A 53 6.83 0.66 0.86
C ASP A 53 5.49 -0.09 0.84
N VAL A 54 4.56 0.35 -0.01
CA VAL A 54 3.24 -0.28 -0.11
C VAL A 54 3.32 -1.69 -0.69
N SER A 55 4.25 -2.00 -1.61
CA SER A 55 4.44 -3.34 -2.13
C SER A 55 4.85 -4.32 -1.02
N SER A 56 5.75 -3.90 -0.14
CA SER A 56 6.17 -4.70 1.02
C SER A 56 5.01 -4.93 1.99
N LEU A 57 4.15 -3.92 2.21
CA LEU A 57 2.92 -4.06 2.99
C LEU A 57 1.96 -5.09 2.36
N VAL A 58 1.76 -5.02 1.04
CA VAL A 58 0.90 -5.96 0.30
C VAL A 58 1.39 -7.40 0.47
N SER A 59 2.70 -7.65 0.25
CA SER A 59 3.26 -8.99 0.43
C SER A 59 3.14 -9.46 1.89
N MET A 60 3.45 -8.60 2.85
CA MET A 60 3.37 -8.94 4.28
C MET A 60 1.94 -9.30 4.73
N VAL A 61 0.94 -8.55 4.27
CA VAL A 61 -0.47 -8.82 4.58
C VAL A 61 -0.93 -10.12 3.92
N SER A 62 -0.53 -10.36 2.66
CA SER A 62 -0.83 -11.60 1.94
C SER A 62 -0.28 -12.82 2.69
N ASP A 63 0.99 -12.78 3.08
CA ASP A 63 1.67 -13.87 3.78
C ASP A 63 1.08 -14.12 5.17
N ASN A 64 0.88 -13.06 5.95
CA ASN A 64 0.45 -13.18 7.35
C ASN A 64 -1.03 -13.58 7.49
N LEU A 65 -1.89 -13.16 6.56
CA LEU A 65 -3.33 -13.46 6.61
C LEU A 65 -3.72 -14.66 5.73
N GLY A 66 -2.78 -15.20 4.95
CA GLY A 66 -3.03 -16.34 4.06
C GLY A 66 -4.00 -16.01 2.93
N VAL A 67 -4.05 -14.74 2.51
CA VAL A 67 -4.87 -14.26 1.39
C VAL A 67 -4.01 -14.09 0.14
N SER A 68 -4.62 -14.07 -1.05
CA SER A 68 -3.85 -13.82 -2.28
C SER A 68 -3.31 -12.39 -2.34
N GLU A 69 -2.26 -12.18 -3.14
CA GLU A 69 -1.66 -10.86 -3.32
C GLU A 69 -2.66 -9.84 -3.88
N THR A 70 -3.52 -10.27 -4.82
CA THR A 70 -4.62 -9.44 -5.35
C THR A 70 -5.64 -9.06 -4.27
N GLN A 71 -5.98 -9.99 -3.36
CA GLN A 71 -6.88 -9.70 -2.25
C GLN A 71 -6.24 -8.77 -1.22
N SER A 72 -4.96 -8.97 -0.91
CA SER A 72 -4.19 -8.08 -0.05
C SER A 72 -4.17 -6.67 -0.62
N GLN A 73 -3.83 -6.54 -1.90
CA GLN A 73 -3.79 -5.28 -2.62
C GLN A 73 -5.15 -4.58 -2.65
N GLY A 74 -6.22 -5.30 -3.01
CA GLY A 74 -7.57 -4.75 -3.01
C GLY A 74 -8.05 -4.36 -1.61
N GLY A 75 -7.85 -5.20 -0.60
CA GLY A 75 -8.30 -4.94 0.77
C GLY A 75 -7.56 -3.77 1.42
N LEU A 76 -6.25 -3.65 1.16
CA LEU A 76 -5.46 -2.49 1.56
C LEU A 76 -5.94 -1.24 0.83
N ALA A 77 -6.19 -1.31 -0.48
CA ALA A 77 -6.73 -0.19 -1.24
C ALA A 77 -8.08 0.28 -0.69
N SER A 78 -8.99 -0.64 -0.35
CA SER A 78 -10.27 -0.32 0.26
C SER A 78 -10.15 0.38 1.61
N ILE A 79 -9.24 -0.10 2.48
CA ILE A 79 -9.01 0.51 3.79
C ILE A 79 -8.41 1.90 3.65
N PHE A 80 -7.43 2.08 2.77
CA PHE A 80 -6.80 3.38 2.55
C PHE A 80 -7.73 4.37 1.83
N ASP A 81 -8.63 3.89 0.97
CA ASP A 81 -9.66 4.74 0.34
C ASP A 81 -10.69 5.21 1.38
N TYR A 82 -11.11 4.31 2.29
CA TYR A 82 -11.91 4.69 3.45
C TYR A 82 -11.18 5.74 4.31
N ALA A 83 -9.90 5.53 4.62
CA ALA A 83 -9.12 6.47 5.41
C ALA A 83 -9.01 7.83 4.71
N LYS A 84 -8.69 7.85 3.41
CA LYS A 84 -8.61 9.05 2.58
C LYS A 84 -9.91 9.86 2.61
N SER A 85 -11.06 9.20 2.54
CA SER A 85 -12.38 9.85 2.58
C SER A 85 -12.70 10.49 3.94
N ASN A 86 -11.99 10.11 5.00
CA ASN A 86 -12.16 10.66 6.35
C ASN A 86 -11.06 11.66 6.74
N LEU A 87 -9.97 11.74 5.97
CA LEU A 87 -8.85 12.66 6.22
C LEU A 87 -9.06 14.01 5.52
N SER A 88 -8.42 15.06 6.07
CA SER A 88 -8.26 16.30 5.32
C SER A 88 -7.28 16.10 4.17
N GLY A 89 -7.34 16.95 3.13
CA GLY A 89 -6.41 16.85 1.99
C GLY A 89 -4.94 16.99 2.41
N THR A 90 -4.66 17.80 3.45
CA THR A 90 -3.31 17.95 4.02
C THR A 90 -2.86 16.67 4.71
N ASP A 91 -3.71 16.09 5.57
CA ASP A 91 -3.40 14.89 6.33
C ASP A 91 -3.19 13.68 5.40
N TYR A 92 -4.02 13.55 4.36
CA TYR A 92 -3.84 12.53 3.34
C TYR A 92 -2.52 12.72 2.58
N THR A 93 -2.17 13.96 2.22
CA THR A 93 -0.90 14.24 1.52
C THR A 93 0.31 13.86 2.38
N GLN A 94 0.23 14.08 3.70
CA GLN A 94 1.27 13.64 4.63
C GLN A 94 1.34 12.11 4.71
N LEU A 95 0.19 11.43 4.84
CA LEU A 95 0.10 9.98 4.87
C LEU A 95 0.67 9.34 3.59
N ALA A 96 0.28 9.85 2.42
CA ALA A 96 0.79 9.40 1.13
C ALA A 96 2.29 9.69 0.94
N GLY A 97 2.80 10.76 1.55
CA GLY A 97 4.21 11.09 1.58
C GLY A 97 5.06 10.08 2.36
N SER A 98 4.51 9.49 3.43
CA SER A 98 5.15 8.44 4.23
C SER A 98 5.04 7.04 3.62
N LEU A 99 4.09 6.84 2.69
CA LEU A 99 3.81 5.55 2.06
C LEU A 99 3.98 5.62 0.53
N PRO A 100 5.21 5.57 0.01
CA PRO A 100 5.47 5.41 -1.42
C PRO A 100 4.60 4.32 -2.07
N GLY A 101 3.86 4.72 -3.11
CA GLY A 101 2.95 3.83 -3.84
C GLY A 101 1.50 3.89 -3.41
N LEU A 102 1.15 4.64 -2.34
CA LEU A 102 -0.22 4.69 -1.81
C LEU A 102 -1.26 5.12 -2.85
N ASP A 103 -1.02 6.21 -3.59
CA ASP A 103 -1.96 6.67 -4.62
C ASP A 103 -2.17 5.64 -5.74
N SER A 104 -1.14 4.84 -6.05
CA SER A 104 -1.25 3.77 -7.05
C SER A 104 -2.03 2.57 -6.51
N LEU A 105 -1.93 2.29 -5.22
CA LEU A 105 -2.70 1.24 -4.55
C LEU A 105 -4.20 1.53 -4.60
N LEU A 106 -4.63 2.78 -4.43
CA LEU A 106 -6.05 3.13 -4.41
C LEU A 106 -6.79 2.77 -5.70
N ALA A 107 -6.08 2.64 -6.83
CA ALA A 107 -6.67 2.18 -8.10
C ALA A 107 -7.14 0.71 -8.07
N TYR A 108 -6.77 -0.05 -7.03
CA TYR A 108 -7.15 -1.45 -6.84
C TYR A 108 -8.31 -1.63 -5.87
N ALA A 109 -8.83 -0.54 -5.29
CA ALA A 109 -10.06 -0.59 -4.52
C ALA A 109 -11.21 -0.98 -5.47
N PRO A 110 -12.01 -2.02 -5.14
CA PRO A 110 -13.21 -2.32 -5.90
C PRO A 110 -14.11 -1.07 -6.00
N ASP A 111 -14.73 -0.86 -7.16
CA ASP A 111 -15.74 0.18 -7.33
C ASP A 111 -17.12 -0.43 -7.05
N ILE A 112 -17.75 0.03 -5.96
CA ILE A 112 -19.06 -0.40 -5.50
C ILE A 112 -19.91 0.84 -5.64
N ALA A 113 -20.57 0.96 -6.79
CA ALA A 113 -21.49 2.05 -7.07
C ALA A 113 -22.56 2.14 -5.97
N THR A 114 -22.36 3.03 -4.99
CA THR A 114 -23.35 3.30 -3.95
C THR A 114 -24.27 4.41 -4.46
N ASP A 115 -25.49 4.04 -4.83
CA ASP A 115 -26.55 4.98 -5.23
C ASP A 115 -26.99 5.82 -4.01
N SER A 116 -26.16 6.80 -3.64
CA SER A 116 -26.35 7.66 -2.46
C SER A 116 -27.26 8.87 -2.75
N SER A 117 -28.19 8.70 -3.68
CA SER A 117 -29.10 9.74 -4.15
C SER A 117 -30.34 9.85 -3.26
N SER A 118 -30.22 10.40 -2.05
CA SER A 118 -31.40 10.78 -1.25
C SER A 118 -31.12 12.00 -0.37
N LYS A 119 -31.09 13.18 -1.02
CA LYS A 119 -31.11 14.48 -0.35
C LYS A 119 -32.52 14.81 0.13
N SER A 120 -32.76 14.78 1.45
CA SER A 120 -33.95 15.38 2.07
C SER A 120 -33.56 16.66 2.81
N SER A 121 -33.90 17.80 2.21
CA SER A 121 -33.62 19.15 2.71
C SER A 121 -34.72 19.59 3.70
N GLY A 122 -34.39 19.87 4.97
CA GLY A 122 -35.34 20.55 5.85
C GLY A 122 -35.04 20.69 7.35
N MET A 123 -34.11 19.94 7.94
CA MET A 123 -33.89 19.92 9.41
C MET A 123 -32.40 19.99 9.80
N SER A 124 -31.69 20.99 9.28
CA SER A 124 -30.22 21.06 9.15
C SER A 124 -29.37 20.77 10.41
N GLY A 125 -29.76 21.18 11.63
CA GLY A 125 -28.87 21.07 12.80
C GLY A 125 -28.82 19.68 13.47
N LEU A 126 -29.98 19.05 13.65
CA LEU A 126 -30.09 17.69 14.23
C LEU A 126 -29.93 16.61 13.15
N LEU A 127 -30.37 16.91 11.92
CA LEU A 127 -30.15 16.04 10.77
C LEU A 127 -28.66 15.94 10.42
N SER A 128 -27.85 17.00 10.54
CA SER A 128 -26.42 16.90 10.21
C SER A 128 -25.68 15.84 11.05
N LYS A 129 -25.99 15.71 12.33
CA LYS A 129 -25.39 14.66 13.18
C LYS A 129 -25.95 13.26 12.87
N ALA A 130 -27.25 13.15 12.57
CA ALA A 130 -27.84 11.90 12.11
C ALA A 130 -27.31 11.48 10.72
N SER A 131 -27.05 12.46 9.84
CA SER A 131 -26.47 12.29 8.51
C SER A 131 -24.99 11.95 8.56
N GLU A 132 -24.21 12.52 9.48
CA GLU A 132 -22.83 12.11 9.74
C GLU A 132 -22.74 10.64 10.18
N TYR A 133 -23.71 10.20 11.00
CA TYR A 133 -23.82 8.80 11.41
C TYR A 133 -24.23 7.92 10.23
N SER A 134 -25.18 8.36 9.40
CA SER A 134 -25.56 7.61 8.19
C SER A 134 -24.44 7.56 7.16
N SER A 135 -23.69 8.64 6.94
CA SER A 135 -22.56 8.68 6.01
C SER A 135 -21.40 7.80 6.49
N SER A 136 -21.11 7.80 7.80
CA SER A 136 -20.14 6.88 8.37
C SER A 136 -20.56 5.43 8.22
N LEU A 137 -21.83 5.12 8.50
CA LEU A 137 -22.36 3.77 8.33
C LEU A 137 -22.37 3.37 6.85
N SER A 138 -22.67 4.28 5.94
CA SER A 138 -22.57 4.04 4.50
C SER A 138 -21.14 3.73 4.08
N ALA A 139 -20.16 4.52 4.51
CA ALA A 139 -18.74 4.29 4.18
C ALA A 139 -18.23 2.96 4.77
N ILE A 140 -18.68 2.57 5.97
CA ILE A 140 -18.36 1.26 6.57
C ILE A 140 -19.03 0.13 5.78
N ASN A 141 -20.29 0.29 5.37
CA ASN A 141 -20.98 -0.70 4.54
C ASN A 141 -20.32 -0.81 3.17
N GLU A 142 -19.87 0.29 2.60
CA GLU A 142 -19.11 0.32 1.37
C GLU A 142 -17.80 -0.47 1.54
N LEU A 143 -17.01 -0.16 2.58
CA LEU A 143 -15.80 -0.92 2.93
C LEU A 143 -16.05 -2.43 2.99
N LYS A 144 -17.12 -2.84 3.71
CA LYS A 144 -17.52 -4.25 3.80
C LYS A 144 -17.86 -4.85 2.43
N GLN A 145 -18.62 -4.14 1.60
CA GLN A 145 -18.96 -4.60 0.26
C GLN A 145 -17.72 -4.72 -0.63
N GLN A 146 -16.71 -3.86 -0.48
CA GLN A 146 -15.45 -4.01 -1.22
C GLN A 146 -14.72 -5.29 -0.80
N PHE A 147 -14.66 -5.59 0.50
CA PHE A 147 -14.08 -6.85 1.00
C PHE A 147 -14.85 -8.07 0.47
N GLU A 148 -16.18 -8.04 0.52
CA GLU A 148 -17.02 -9.10 -0.03
C GLU A 148 -16.82 -9.28 -1.54
N ALA A 149 -16.66 -8.18 -2.30
CA ALA A 149 -16.38 -8.21 -3.74
C ALA A 149 -15.01 -8.82 -4.06
N LEU A 150 -14.04 -8.73 -3.14
CA LEU A 150 -12.73 -9.40 -3.22
C LEU A 150 -12.79 -10.87 -2.75
N GLY A 151 -13.96 -11.35 -2.32
CA GLY A 151 -14.12 -12.68 -1.72
C GLY A 151 -13.43 -12.80 -0.36
N LEU A 152 -13.30 -11.70 0.36
CA LEU A 152 -12.77 -11.65 1.73
C LEU A 152 -13.92 -11.56 2.74
N ASP A 153 -13.77 -12.23 3.87
CA ASP A 153 -14.68 -12.08 5.00
C ASP A 153 -14.56 -10.68 5.61
N THR A 154 -15.68 -10.08 6.00
CA THR A 154 -15.67 -8.72 6.57
C THR A 154 -14.96 -8.65 7.92
N ASP A 155 -14.85 -9.77 8.64
CA ASP A 155 -14.11 -9.85 9.89
C ASP A 155 -12.59 -9.68 9.67
N MET A 156 -12.10 -9.92 8.45
CA MET A 156 -10.70 -9.68 8.10
C MET A 156 -10.32 -8.20 8.08
N ILE A 157 -11.28 -7.27 7.99
CA ILE A 157 -11.00 -5.82 8.02
C ILE A 157 -10.18 -5.46 9.27
N SER A 158 -10.54 -6.01 10.43
CA SER A 158 -9.81 -5.78 11.68
C SER A 158 -8.38 -6.33 11.61
N SER A 159 -8.21 -7.51 11.01
CA SER A 159 -6.90 -8.13 10.82
C SER A 159 -6.02 -7.30 9.89
N PHE A 160 -6.56 -6.84 8.76
CA PHE A 160 -5.84 -5.95 7.84
C PHE A 160 -5.41 -4.64 8.53
N VAL A 161 -6.32 -3.98 9.26
CA VAL A 161 -6.00 -2.76 10.01
C VAL A 161 -4.88 -3.00 11.03
N SER A 162 -4.89 -4.13 11.73
CA SER A 162 -3.82 -4.50 12.65
C SER A 162 -2.49 -4.70 11.94
N GLN A 163 -2.48 -5.29 10.74
CA GLN A 163 -1.25 -5.49 9.97
C GLN A 163 -0.69 -4.18 9.43
N ILE A 164 -1.56 -3.26 8.96
CA ILE A 164 -1.11 -1.92 8.57
C ILE A 164 -0.50 -1.20 9.78
N SER A 165 -1.17 -1.23 10.94
CA SER A 165 -0.71 -0.58 12.17
C SER A 165 0.62 -1.16 12.67
N THR A 166 0.80 -2.48 12.54
CA THR A 166 2.06 -3.17 12.86
C THR A 166 3.16 -2.78 11.88
N TYR A 167 2.82 -2.58 10.60
CA TYR A 167 3.81 -2.22 9.59
C TYR A 167 4.38 -0.82 9.82
N ILE A 168 3.53 0.15 10.15
CA ILE A 168 3.91 1.55 10.35
C ILE A 168 4.23 1.88 11.81
N SER A 169 4.39 0.87 12.68
CA SER A 169 4.50 1.09 14.13
C SER A 169 5.71 1.90 14.55
N ASP A 170 6.74 1.96 13.71
CA ASP A 170 7.97 2.71 13.98
C ASP A 170 7.85 4.21 13.65
N ASP A 171 6.72 4.66 13.08
CA ASP A 171 6.44 6.06 12.73
C ASP A 171 5.12 6.52 13.37
N GLU A 172 5.26 7.22 14.50
CA GLU A 172 4.13 7.69 15.31
C GLU A 172 3.23 8.69 14.57
N ASP A 173 3.80 9.53 13.71
CA ASP A 173 3.05 10.53 12.94
C ASP A 173 2.17 9.86 11.88
N THR A 174 2.74 8.90 11.15
CA THR A 174 2.03 8.10 10.13
C THR A 174 0.96 7.23 10.79
N GLN A 175 1.24 6.67 11.96
CA GLN A 175 0.26 5.94 12.76
C GLN A 175 -0.90 6.85 13.19
N ALA A 176 -0.61 8.06 13.68
CA ALA A 176 -1.64 9.02 14.09
C ALA A 176 -2.54 9.45 12.92
N LEU A 177 -1.95 9.67 11.74
CA LEU A 177 -2.69 9.98 10.52
C LEU A 177 -3.59 8.81 10.10
N LEU A 178 -3.08 7.58 10.12
CA LEU A 178 -3.90 6.40 9.83
C LEU A 178 -5.05 6.25 10.83
N GLN A 179 -4.79 6.37 12.13
CA GLN A 179 -5.82 6.28 13.17
C GLN A 179 -6.88 7.37 13.00
N SER A 180 -6.48 8.59 12.63
CA SER A 180 -7.41 9.67 12.31
C SER A 180 -8.33 9.30 11.14
N GLY A 181 -7.76 8.75 10.05
CA GLY A 181 -8.52 8.28 8.89
C GLY A 181 -9.43 7.09 9.18
N LEU A 182 -9.03 6.20 10.09
CA LEU A 182 -9.81 5.03 10.49
C LEU A 182 -10.77 5.28 11.66
N GLY A 183 -10.83 6.50 12.21
CA GLY A 183 -11.40 6.76 13.53
C GLY A 183 -12.79 6.15 13.79
N LYS A 184 -13.73 6.28 12.85
CA LYS A 184 -15.09 5.71 13.00
C LYS A 184 -15.14 4.19 12.80
N LEU A 185 -14.21 3.63 12.03
CA LEU A 185 -14.05 2.18 11.83
C LEU A 185 -13.47 1.53 13.10
N THR A 186 -12.43 2.09 13.69
CA THR A 186 -11.81 1.55 14.92
C THR A 186 -12.73 1.55 16.14
N ALA A 187 -13.79 2.36 16.14
CA ALA A 187 -14.77 2.39 17.22
C ALA A 187 -15.76 1.22 17.19
N ILE A 188 -15.81 0.46 16.09
CA ILE A 188 -16.77 -0.64 15.87
C ILE A 188 -16.12 -2.00 15.59
N LEU A 189 -14.80 -2.03 15.37
CA LEU A 189 -14.00 -3.25 15.25
C LEU A 189 -13.66 -3.80 16.64
#